data_AF-A0A919B991-F1
#
_entry.id   AF-A0A919B991-F1
#
_cell.length_a   1.000
_cell.length_b   1.000
_cell.length_c   1.000
_cell.angle_alpha   90.00
_cell.angle_beta   90.00
_cell.angle_gamma   90.00
#
_symmetry.space_group_name_H-M   'P 1'
#
loop_
_entity.id
_entity.type
_entity.pdbx_description
1 polymer ?
#
loop_
_entity_poly.entity_id
_entity_poly.type
_entity_poly.pdbx_seq_one_letter_code
_entity_poly.pdbx_strand_id
1 'polypeptide(L)'
;MTEIPEEKQAAALRAVAEAGARRAELLKEAERVLAEEIQPRAIEAARLGAGRNRIRELAGVGPSTLYRWLEAAGLPVRPKRQGGT
;
A
#
# COMPACT_ATOMS: atom_id res chain seq x y z
N MET A 1 -30.67 5.98 30.08
CA MET A 1 -29.65 6.24 29.05
C MET A 1 -29.19 7.66 29.26
N THR A 2 -27.93 7.86 29.63
CA THR A 2 -27.38 9.20 29.83
C THR A 2 -27.01 9.74 28.46
N GLU A 3 -27.73 10.76 27.98
CA GLU A 3 -27.38 11.43 26.73
C GLU A 3 -25.94 11.95 26.83
N ILE A 4 -25.11 11.59 25.85
CA ILE A 4 -23.78 12.17 25.73
C ILE A 4 -24.01 13.65 25.40
N PRO A 5 -23.48 14.59 26.19
CA PRO A 5 -23.63 16.01 25.89
C PRO A 5 -23.10 16.31 24.48
N GLU A 6 -23.90 17.00 23.66
CA GLU A 6 -23.60 17.28 22.25
C GLU A 6 -22.21 17.89 22.05
N GLU A 7 -21.74 18.71 23.00
CA GLU A 7 -20.41 19.31 23.00
C GLU A 7 -19.29 18.25 23.04
N LYS A 8 -19.44 17.20 23.84
CA LYS A 8 -18.46 16.10 23.91
C LYS A 8 -18.44 15.30 22.62
N GLN A 9 -19.60 15.10 22.00
CA GLN A 9 -19.69 14.44 20.70
C GLN A 9 -19.05 15.29 19.60
N ALA A 10 -19.32 16.60 19.57
CA ALA A 10 -18.72 17.52 18.62
C ALA A 10 -17.19 17.57 18.75
N ALA A 11 -16.67 17.61 19.98
CA ALA A 11 -15.23 17.56 20.22
C ALA A 11 -14.60 16.24 19.74
N ALA A 12 -15.24 15.10 20.01
CA ALA A 12 -14.76 13.80 19.54
C ALA A 12 -14.76 13.71 18.00
N LEU A 13 -15.78 14.22 17.34
CA LEU A 13 -15.87 14.24 15.88
C LEU A 13 -14.79 15.14 15.25
N ARG A 14 -14.51 16.31 15.85
CA ARG A 14 -13.40 17.19 15.42
C ARG A 14 -12.05 16.47 15.52
N ALA A 15 -11.79 15.78 16.62
CA ALA A 15 -10.56 15.02 16.80
C ALA A 15 -10.40 13.90 15.74
N VAL A 16 -11.49 13.20 15.40
CA VAL A 16 -11.49 12.21 14.31
C VAL A 16 -11.19 12.88 12.97
N ALA A 17 -11.82 14.02 12.68
CA ALA A 17 -11.61 14.75 11.42
C ALA A 17 -10.14 15.21 11.28
N GLU A 18 -9.55 15.74 12.35
CA GLU A 18 -8.14 16.16 12.37
C GLU A 18 -7.18 14.98 12.16
N ALA A 19 -7.41 13.86 12.85
CA ALA A 19 -6.60 12.65 12.68
C ALA A 19 -6.76 12.07 11.26
N GLY A 20 -7.97 12.09 10.72
CA GLY A 20 -8.29 11.64 9.37
C GLY A 20 -7.59 12.50 8.31
N ALA A 21 -7.61 13.82 8.45
CA ALA A 21 -6.93 14.75 7.55
C ALA A 21 -5.41 14.50 7.57
N ARG A 22 -4.80 14.38 8.75
CA ARG A 22 -3.37 14.06 8.88
C ARG A 22 -3.02 12.72 8.22
N ARG A 23 -3.83 11.68 8.45
CA ARG A 23 -3.65 10.37 7.82
C ARG A 23 -3.75 10.47 6.29
N ALA A 24 -4.69 11.25 5.76
CA ALA A 24 -4.85 11.43 4.32
C ALA A 24 -3.60 12.05 3.68
N GLU A 25 -3.01 13.07 4.29
CA GLU A 25 -1.78 13.69 3.77
C GLU A 25 -0.59 12.72 3.81
N LEU A 26 -0.44 11.96 4.88
CA LEU A 26 0.62 10.94 4.97
C LEU A 26 0.45 9.84 3.92
N LEU A 27 -0.79 9.44 3.62
CA LEU A 27 -1.06 8.45 2.58
C LEU A 27 -0.78 8.98 1.18
N LYS A 28 -1.09 10.24 0.89
CA LYS A 28 -0.72 10.87 -0.39
C LYS A 28 0.79 10.87 -0.59
N GLU A 29 1.54 11.23 0.44
CA GLU A 29 3.00 11.21 0.39
C GLU A 29 3.53 9.78 0.22
N ALA A 30 2.99 8.83 0.98
CA ALA A 30 3.37 7.42 0.85
C ALA A 30 3.05 6.86 -0.54
N GLU A 31 1.93 7.24 -1.15
CA GLU A 31 1.54 6.83 -2.50
C GLU A 31 2.49 7.42 -3.54
N ARG A 32 2.91 8.69 -3.38
CA ARG A 32 3.93 9.31 -4.23
C ARG A 32 5.25 8.55 -4.17
N VAL A 33 5.79 8.32 -2.98
CA VAL A 33 7.04 7.55 -2.80
C VAL A 33 6.88 6.13 -3.38
N LEU A 34 5.74 5.50 -3.17
CA LEU A 34 5.47 4.17 -3.70
C LEU A 34 5.54 4.13 -5.23
N ALA A 35 4.88 5.08 -5.90
CA ALA A 35 4.75 5.12 -7.35
C ALA A 35 6.02 5.64 -8.04
N GLU A 36 6.58 6.74 -7.55
CA GLU A 36 7.69 7.45 -8.20
C GLU A 36 9.04 6.87 -7.81
N GLU A 37 9.16 6.25 -6.63
CA GLU A 37 10.44 5.79 -6.12
C GLU A 37 10.55 4.28 -5.98
N ILE A 38 9.64 3.65 -5.25
CA ILE A 38 9.75 2.23 -4.89
C ILE A 38 9.44 1.35 -6.10
N GLN A 39 8.31 1.57 -6.77
CA GLN A 39 7.88 0.77 -7.92
C GLN A 39 8.95 0.67 -9.02
N PRO A 40 9.54 1.77 -9.55
CA PRO A 40 10.55 1.67 -10.61
C PRO A 40 11.81 0.93 -10.14
N ARG A 41 12.27 1.15 -8.89
CA ARG A 41 13.42 0.44 -8.33
C ARG A 41 13.16 -1.05 -8.11
N ALA A 42 11.93 -1.42 -7.71
CA ALA A 42 11.52 -2.81 -7.57
C ALA A 42 11.47 -3.53 -8.92
N ILE A 43 10.95 -2.88 -9.96
CA ILE A 43 10.94 -3.41 -11.33
C ILE A 43 12.38 -3.59 -11.84
N GLU A 44 13.25 -2.61 -11.63
CA GLU A 44 14.65 -2.68 -12.06
C GLU A 44 15.40 -3.81 -11.34
N ALA A 45 15.24 -3.94 -10.03
CA ALA A 45 15.80 -5.06 -9.27
C ALA A 45 15.32 -6.42 -9.82
N ALA A 46 14.05 -6.54 -10.19
CA ALA A 46 13.53 -7.76 -10.80
C ALA A 46 14.11 -8.02 -12.20
N ARG A 47 14.33 -6.99 -13.02
CA ARG A 47 15.01 -7.10 -14.32
C ARG A 47 16.46 -7.58 -14.17
N LEU A 48 17.14 -7.13 -13.11
CA LEU A 48 18.48 -7.56 -12.74
C LEU A 48 18.52 -8.94 -12.07
N GLY A 49 17.38 -9.62 -11.93
CA GLY A 49 17.29 -10.98 -11.42
C GLY A 49 17.19 -11.10 -9.89
N ALA A 50 16.94 -10.02 -9.16
CA ALA A 50 16.76 -10.09 -7.72
C ALA A 50 15.52 -10.93 -7.34
N GLY A 51 15.64 -11.67 -6.22
CA GLY A 51 14.56 -12.54 -5.74
C GLY A 51 13.31 -11.75 -5.32
N ARG A 52 12.14 -12.15 -5.83
CA ARG A 52 10.85 -11.46 -5.59
C ARG A 52 10.48 -11.34 -4.12
N ASN A 53 10.79 -12.34 -3.29
CA ASN A 53 10.54 -12.28 -1.85
C ASN A 53 11.34 -11.15 -1.21
N ARG A 54 12.62 -11.01 -1.58
CA ARG A 54 13.49 -9.97 -1.05
C ARG A 54 13.07 -8.58 -1.51
N ILE A 55 12.69 -8.44 -2.78
CA ILE A 55 12.14 -7.19 -3.32
C ILE A 55 10.91 -6.77 -2.51
N ARG A 56 9.97 -7.70 -2.26
CA ARG A 56 8.75 -7.44 -1.52
C ARG A 56 9.00 -6.97 -0.09
N GLU A 57 9.89 -7.66 0.63
CA GLU A 57 10.26 -7.33 2.01
C GLU A 57 10.86 -5.94 2.11
N LEU A 58 11.80 -5.61 1.22
CA LEU A 58 12.46 -4.31 1.20
C LEU A 58 11.54 -3.18 0.74
N ALA A 59 10.65 -3.47 -0.22
CA ALA A 59 9.67 -2.50 -0.71
C ALA A 59 8.49 -2.30 0.25
N GLY A 60 8.32 -3.16 1.27
CA GLY A 60 7.23 -3.06 2.23
C GLY A 60 5.84 -3.30 1.61
N VAL A 61 5.74 -4.06 0.52
CA VAL A 61 4.48 -4.29 -0.21
C VAL A 61 3.95 -5.72 -0.09
N GLY A 62 2.67 -5.92 -0.40
CA GLY A 62 2.10 -7.26 -0.54
C GLY A 62 2.57 -7.98 -1.83
N PRO A 63 2.43 -9.32 -1.92
CA PRO A 63 2.71 -10.07 -3.14
C PRO A 63 1.88 -9.61 -4.35
N SER A 64 0.59 -9.33 -4.13
CA SER A 64 -0.32 -8.87 -5.17
C SER A 64 0.14 -7.55 -5.81
N THR A 65 0.59 -6.61 -4.98
CA THR A 65 1.13 -5.32 -5.45
C THR A 65 2.36 -5.51 -6.31
N LEU A 66 3.36 -6.26 -5.82
CA LEU A 66 4.58 -6.52 -6.59
C LEU A 66 4.26 -7.23 -7.91
N TYR A 67 3.45 -8.29 -7.89
CA TYR A 67 3.14 -9.04 -9.11
C TYR A 67 2.39 -8.21 -10.14
N ARG A 68 1.47 -7.34 -9.72
CA ARG A 68 0.82 -6.38 -10.63
C ARG A 68 1.85 -5.45 -11.30
N TRP A 69 2.84 -4.97 -10.57
CA TRP A 69 3.91 -4.14 -11.15
C TRP A 69 4.77 -4.91 -12.14
N LEU A 70 5.15 -6.14 -11.80
CA LEU A 70 5.94 -6.99 -12.69
C LEU A 70 5.19 -7.30 -13.98
N GLU A 71 3.91 -7.67 -13.87
CA GLU A 71 3.04 -7.94 -15.02
C GLU A 71 2.88 -6.70 -15.91
N ALA A 72 2.59 -5.53 -15.33
CA ALA A 72 2.50 -4.26 -16.07
C ALA A 72 3.84 -3.88 -16.75
N ALA A 73 4.97 -4.32 -16.21
CA ALA A 73 6.30 -4.12 -16.78
C ALA A 73 6.73 -5.22 -17.77
N GLY A 74 5.85 -6.18 -18.10
CA GLY A 74 6.12 -7.28 -19.02
C GLY A 74 7.01 -8.39 -18.45
N LEU A 75 7.23 -8.43 -17.13
CA LEU A 75 8.03 -9.47 -16.48
C LEU A 75 7.15 -10.70 -16.21
N PRO A 76 7.64 -11.93 -16.50
CA PRO A 76 6.81 -13.13 -16.43
C PRO A 76 6.43 -13.46 -14.98
N VAL A 77 5.17 -13.30 -14.61
CA VAL A 77 4.62 -13.76 -13.33
C VAL A 77 4.03 -15.14 -13.54
N ARG A 78 4.48 -16.15 -12.77
CA ARG A 78 3.89 -17.49 -12.86
C ARG A 78 2.41 -17.39 -12.50
N PRO A 79 1.48 -17.84 -13.36
CA PRO A 79 0.07 -17.81 -13.04
C PRO A 79 -0.18 -18.61 -11.77
N LYS A 80 -1.07 -18.12 -10.91
CA LYS A 80 -1.49 -18.84 -9.70
C LYS A 80 -2.02 -20.19 -10.14
N ARG A 81 -1.42 -21.26 -9.64
CA ARG A 81 -1.90 -22.63 -9.89
C ARG A 81 -3.30 -22.71 -9.31
N GLN A 82 -4.31 -22.78 -10.16
CA GLN A 82 -5.68 -23.05 -9.74
C GLN A 82 -5.64 -24.43 -9.09
N GLY A 83 -6.05 -24.53 -7.83
CA GLY A 83 -6.01 -25.79 -7.10
C GLY A 83 -6.77 -26.84 -7.88
N GLY A 84 -6.14 -28.00 -8.10
CA GLY A 84 -6.84 -29.18 -8.57
C GLY A 84 -7.97 -29.48 -7.60
N THR A 85 -9.13 -29.81 -8.18
CA THR A 85 -10.36 -30.24 -7.53
C THR A 85 -10.12 -31.26 -6.43
#